data_AF-A4PI88-F1
#
_entry.id   AF-A4PI88-F1
#
_cell.length_a   1.000
_cell.length_b   1.000
_cell.length_c   1.000
_cell.angle_alpha   90.00
_cell.angle_beta   90.00
_cell.angle_gamma   90.00
#
_symmetry.space_group_name_H-M   'P 1'
#
loop_
_entity.id
_entity.type
_entity.pdbx_description
1 polymer ?
#
loop_
_entity_poly.entity_id
_entity_poly.type
_entity_poly.pdbx_seq_one_letter_code
_entity_poly.pdbx_strand_id
1 'polypeptide(L)'
;AYFKDCSLLMDKYYYINCYDYNYKGTKAIAYKLEAKILNQEHIKKRPRFQEDTNIPKKYRTYWEDYLRSGYTRGHVVPNQSMNATPQAQLSTFLMSNITPQKKDINAEIWNEIEQRERYLAKKNKELEVLNLVLYDDKPKRIKNNIAIPSFYVKILKAKNFSECYKVPNNDNFARFDRNYFKEDCKKYID
;
A
#
# COMPACT_ATOMS: atom_id res chain seq x y z
N ALA A 1 -8.61 15.61 1.68
CA ALA A 1 -8.59 15.50 3.16
C ALA A 1 -7.55 14.50 3.69
N TYR A 2 -7.27 13.39 3.00
CA TYR A 2 -6.55 12.21 3.50
C TYR A 2 -5.12 12.40 4.02
N PHE A 3 -4.47 13.53 3.72
CA PHE A 3 -3.11 13.85 4.18
C PHE A 3 -3.06 14.95 5.26
N LYS A 4 -4.21 15.40 5.77
CA LYS A 4 -4.26 16.49 6.77
C LYS A 4 -3.96 16.01 8.20
N ASP A 5 -4.28 14.76 8.52
CA ASP A 5 -4.18 14.21 9.89
C ASP A 5 -3.13 13.09 10.00
N CYS A 6 -1.95 13.33 9.44
CA CYS A 6 -0.79 12.44 9.57
C CYS A 6 0.04 12.88 10.78
N SER A 7 0.58 11.95 11.55
CA SER A 7 1.62 12.31 12.54
C SER A 7 2.92 12.71 11.83
N LEU A 8 3.19 12.11 10.66
CA LEU A 8 4.33 12.42 9.81
C LEU A 8 3.94 12.27 8.35
N LEU A 9 4.04 13.36 7.59
CA LEU A 9 3.92 13.34 6.14
C LEU A 9 5.32 13.17 5.54
N MET A 10 5.55 12.08 4.82
CA MET A 10 6.85 11.76 4.24
C MET A 10 6.78 11.85 2.72
N ASP A 11 7.60 12.72 2.14
CA ASP A 11 7.96 12.63 0.73
C ASP A 11 9.08 11.60 0.57
N LYS A 12 8.78 10.47 -0.08
CA LYS A 12 9.73 9.40 -0.37
C LYS A 12 10.25 9.47 -1.81
N TYR A 13 10.09 10.61 -2.47
CA TYR A 13 10.43 10.90 -3.86
C TYR A 13 9.56 10.15 -4.89
N TYR A 14 9.27 8.87 -4.66
CA TYR A 14 8.43 8.03 -5.53
C TYR A 14 6.95 8.02 -5.12
N TYR A 15 6.67 8.39 -3.87
CA TYR A 15 5.34 8.42 -3.30
C TYR A 15 5.30 9.35 -2.07
N ILE A 16 4.11 9.83 -1.74
CA ILE A 16 3.84 10.58 -0.50
C ILE A 16 3.13 9.67 0.49
N ASN A 17 3.69 9.50 1.69
CA ASN A 17 3.15 8.63 2.73
C ASN A 17 2.67 9.45 3.95
N CYS A 18 1.39 9.30 4.29
CA CYS A 18 0.77 9.76 5.52
C CYS A 18 0.91 8.71 6.62
N TYR A 19 1.93 8.84 7.48
CA TYR A 19 2.18 7.91 8.56
C TYR A 19 1.59 8.38 9.88
N ASP A 20 1.07 7.45 10.67
CA ASP A 20 0.44 7.70 11.96
C ASP A 20 1.19 6.98 13.08
N TYR A 21 1.61 7.76 14.09
CA TYR A 21 2.40 7.28 15.22
C TYR A 21 1.60 6.40 16.18
N ASN A 22 0.28 6.61 16.30
CA ASN A 22 -0.58 5.78 17.12
C ASN A 22 -0.80 4.41 16.46
N TYR A 23 -0.99 4.36 15.15
CA TYR A 23 -1.11 3.10 14.42
C TYR A 23 0.24 2.42 14.19
N LYS A 24 1.35 3.18 14.25
CA LYS A 24 2.67 2.77 13.74
C LYS A 24 2.54 2.18 12.33
N GLY A 25 1.76 2.87 11.50
CA GLY A 25 1.38 2.42 10.18
C GLY A 25 0.95 3.59 9.31
N THR A 26 0.81 3.31 8.02
CA THR A 26 0.35 4.29 7.05
C THR A 26 -1.17 4.41 7.06
N LYS A 27 -1.70 5.62 6.90
CA LYS A 27 -3.13 5.89 6.66
C LYS A 27 -3.44 6.13 5.18
N ALA A 28 -2.53 6.76 4.45
CA ALA A 28 -2.69 7.04 3.03
C ALA A 28 -1.34 7.08 2.30
N ILE A 29 -1.26 6.52 1.09
CA ILE A 29 -0.13 6.72 0.18
C ILE A 29 -0.63 7.14 -1.19
N ALA A 30 -0.05 8.19 -1.75
CA ALA A 30 -0.29 8.64 -3.11
C ALA A 30 0.97 8.48 -3.96
N TYR A 31 0.81 7.99 -5.19
CA TYR A 31 1.90 7.88 -6.17
C TYR A 31 1.36 7.96 -7.59
N LYS A 32 2.28 8.23 -8.54
CA LYS A 32 2.00 8.22 -9.97
C LYS A 32 2.71 7.04 -10.61
N LEU A 33 1.98 6.31 -11.45
CA LEU A 33 2.55 5.30 -12.33
C LEU A 33 2.60 5.84 -13.74
N GLU A 34 3.75 5.73 -14.38
CA GLU A 34 3.94 6.11 -15.77
C GLU A 34 4.27 4.86 -16.60
N ALA A 35 3.60 4.69 -17.74
CA ALA A 35 3.84 3.58 -18.65
C ALA A 35 5.31 3.48 -19.07
N LYS A 36 5.98 4.63 -19.25
CA LYS A 36 7.40 4.71 -19.61
C LYS A 36 8.30 4.00 -18.59
N ILE A 37 7.98 4.09 -17.30
CA ILE A 37 8.73 3.46 -16.20
C ILE A 37 8.36 1.98 -16.11
N LEU A 38 7.08 1.64 -16.20
CA LEU A 38 6.60 0.26 -16.13
C LEU A 38 7.06 -0.64 -17.30
N ASN A 39 7.49 -0.05 -18.41
CA ASN A 39 8.00 -0.74 -19.59
C ASN A 39 9.53 -0.91 -19.60
N GLN A 40 10.24 -0.35 -18.61
CA GLN A 40 11.68 -0.62 -18.43
C GLN A 40 11.91 -2.05 -17.95
N GLU A 41 13.16 -2.51 -18.01
CA GLU A 41 13.54 -3.79 -17.40
C GLU A 41 13.33 -3.75 -15.88
N HIS A 42 12.77 -4.84 -15.35
CA HIS A 42 12.45 -4.95 -13.94
C HIS A 42 13.58 -5.61 -13.17
N ILE A 43 14.00 -4.98 -12.07
CA ILE A 43 14.97 -5.57 -11.16
C ILE A 43 14.31 -6.74 -10.42
N LYS A 44 14.77 -7.95 -10.72
CA LYS A 44 14.22 -9.20 -10.17
C LYS A 44 14.63 -9.42 -8.71
N LYS A 45 15.86 -9.05 -8.34
CA LYS A 45 16.40 -9.26 -6.99
C LYS A 45 15.75 -8.31 -6.01
N ARG A 46 14.92 -8.85 -5.11
CA ARG A 46 14.26 -8.07 -4.06
C ARG A 46 15.23 -7.71 -2.94
N PRO A 47 15.21 -6.47 -2.42
CA PRO A 47 15.96 -6.12 -1.22
C PRO A 47 15.33 -6.73 0.04
N ARG A 48 16.04 -6.63 1.17
CA ARG A 48 15.49 -6.96 2.48
C ARG A 48 14.60 -5.82 2.97
N PHE A 49 13.60 -6.16 3.79
CA PHE A 49 12.85 -5.14 4.53
C PHE A 49 13.79 -4.39 5.47
N GLN A 50 13.63 -3.07 5.56
CA GLN A 50 14.44 -2.19 6.38
C GLN A 50 13.55 -1.21 7.14
N GLU A 51 13.93 -0.90 8.36
CA GLU A 51 13.27 0.12 9.15
C GLU A 51 13.43 1.51 8.51
N ASP A 52 12.42 2.37 8.70
CA ASP A 52 12.48 3.73 8.18
C ASP A 52 13.07 4.68 9.23
N THR A 53 14.30 5.15 9.00
CA THR A 53 15.04 5.97 9.95
C THR A 53 14.50 7.39 10.10
N ASN A 54 13.66 7.86 9.16
CA ASN A 54 12.97 9.14 9.26
C ASN A 54 11.87 9.13 10.35
N ILE A 55 11.46 7.94 10.82
CA ILE A 55 10.49 7.78 11.89
C ILE A 55 11.25 7.69 13.23
N PRO A 56 10.88 8.46 14.26
CA PRO A 56 11.49 8.35 15.59
C PRO A 56 11.39 6.92 16.13
N LYS A 57 12.46 6.42 16.78
CA LYS A 57 12.56 5.02 17.24
C LYS A 57 11.32 4.50 17.99
N LYS A 58 10.69 5.35 18.81
CA LYS A 58 9.47 5.02 19.57
C LYS A 58 8.28 4.59 18.68
N TYR A 59 8.19 5.13 17.47
CA TYR A 59 7.10 4.91 16.54
C TYR A 59 7.49 4.04 15.35
N ARG A 60 8.76 3.61 15.28
CA ARG A 60 9.31 2.83 14.18
C ARG A 60 8.91 1.35 14.30
N THR A 61 8.71 0.72 13.15
CA THR A 61 8.39 -0.70 13.03
C THR A 61 9.54 -1.47 12.39
N TYR A 62 9.64 -2.75 12.75
CA TYR A 62 10.71 -3.64 12.32
C TYR A 62 10.12 -4.89 11.69
N TRP A 63 10.86 -5.55 10.80
CA TRP A 63 10.33 -6.73 10.11
C TRP A 63 10.14 -7.91 11.06
N GLU A 64 10.92 -7.95 12.16
CA GLU A 64 10.85 -8.93 13.23
C GLU A 64 9.54 -8.87 14.01
N ASP A 65 8.90 -7.69 14.07
CA ASP A 65 7.62 -7.49 14.76
C ASP A 65 6.51 -8.36 14.14
N TYR A 66 6.65 -8.71 12.86
CA TYR A 66 5.70 -9.52 12.11
C TYR A 66 5.90 -11.02 12.34
N LEU A 67 7.03 -11.44 12.92
CA LEU A 67 7.33 -12.86 13.14
C LEU A 67 6.35 -13.48 14.15
N ARG A 68 5.72 -14.59 13.71
CA ARG A 68 4.72 -15.35 14.47
C ARG A 68 3.48 -14.52 14.84
N SER A 69 3.21 -13.44 14.12
CA SER A 69 2.04 -12.57 14.34
C SER A 69 0.75 -13.12 13.70
N GLY A 70 0.87 -14.02 12.72
CA GLY A 70 -0.23 -14.43 11.86
C GLY A 70 -0.50 -13.48 10.68
N TYR A 71 0.31 -12.43 10.52
CA TYR A 71 0.21 -11.46 9.42
C TYR A 71 1.49 -11.44 8.57
N THR A 72 1.31 -11.13 7.29
CA THR A 72 2.40 -10.91 6.35
C THR A 72 2.83 -9.43 6.36
N ARG A 73 3.98 -9.15 5.75
CA ARG A 73 4.50 -7.79 5.51
C ARG A 73 3.89 -7.26 4.21
N GLY A 74 2.66 -6.79 4.30
CA GLY A 74 1.88 -6.31 3.15
C GLY A 74 2.36 -4.95 2.69
N HIS A 75 2.69 -4.84 1.41
CA HIS A 75 3.09 -3.56 0.81
C HIS A 75 1.85 -2.69 0.57
N VAL A 76 1.94 -1.41 0.93
CA VAL A 76 0.92 -0.44 0.51
C VAL A 76 1.22 0.08 -0.89
N VAL A 77 2.47 0.44 -1.20
CA VAL A 77 2.97 0.64 -2.57
C VAL A 77 3.65 -0.66 -3.03
N PRO A 78 3.15 -1.32 -4.09
CA PRO A 78 3.73 -2.57 -4.55
C PRO A 78 5.12 -2.41 -5.17
N ASN A 79 6.03 -3.30 -4.80
CA ASN A 79 7.35 -3.43 -5.39
C ASN A 79 7.29 -3.50 -6.93
N GLN A 80 6.37 -4.29 -7.50
CA GLN A 80 6.24 -4.52 -8.94
C GLN A 80 5.80 -3.27 -9.72
N SER A 81 5.31 -2.23 -9.03
CA SER A 81 5.00 -0.94 -9.65
C SER A 81 6.17 0.06 -9.52
N MET A 82 7.22 -0.27 -8.76
CA MET A 82 8.36 0.61 -8.43
C MET A 82 9.74 -0.06 -8.58
N ASN A 83 9.86 -1.15 -9.34
CA ASN A 83 11.09 -1.96 -9.46
C ASN A 83 11.96 -1.63 -10.70
N ALA A 84 11.78 -0.46 -11.29
CA ALA A 84 12.55 -0.01 -12.46
C ALA A 84 13.95 0.51 -12.09
N THR A 85 14.13 1.04 -10.87
CA THR A 85 15.43 1.49 -10.36
C THR A 85 15.67 0.90 -8.96
N PRO A 86 16.94 0.69 -8.54
CA PRO A 86 17.22 0.15 -7.21
C PRO A 86 16.65 1.03 -6.08
N GLN A 87 16.71 2.35 -6.23
CA GLN A 87 16.25 3.31 -5.24
C GLN A 87 14.72 3.30 -5.11
N ALA A 88 14.00 3.28 -6.24
CA ALA A 88 12.54 3.12 -6.23
C ALA A 88 12.14 1.80 -5.58
N GLN A 89 12.86 0.71 -5.90
CA GLN A 89 12.58 -0.60 -5.34
C GLN A 89 12.83 -0.63 -3.84
N LEU A 90 13.97 -0.12 -3.37
CA LEU A 90 14.31 -0.03 -1.95
C LEU A 90 13.26 0.76 -1.16
N SER A 91 12.73 1.83 -1.75
CA SER A 91 11.71 2.68 -1.10
C SER A 91 10.44 1.90 -0.75
N THR A 92 10.08 0.84 -1.49
CA THR A 92 8.88 0.04 -1.18
C THR A 92 9.11 -0.98 -0.06
N PHE A 93 10.37 -1.30 0.26
CA PHE A 93 10.74 -2.24 1.33
C PHE A 93 11.02 -1.56 2.68
N LEU A 94 10.88 -0.23 2.74
CA LEU A 94 10.87 0.50 4.01
C LEU A 94 9.64 0.11 4.82
N MET A 95 9.83 -0.20 6.11
CA MET A 95 8.74 -0.64 7.00
C MET A 95 7.63 0.40 7.19
N SER A 96 7.87 1.67 6.84
CA SER A 96 6.82 2.69 6.76
C SER A 96 5.80 2.43 5.66
N ASN A 97 6.15 1.72 4.59
CA ASN A 97 5.26 1.28 3.51
C ASN A 97 4.57 -0.07 3.82
N ILE A 98 4.83 -0.67 4.99
CA ILE A 98 4.41 -2.04 5.30
C ILE A 98 3.34 -2.02 6.40
N THR A 99 2.29 -2.82 6.20
CA THR A 99 1.22 -3.01 7.20
C THR A 99 0.97 -4.50 7.47
N PRO A 100 0.44 -4.86 8.67
CA PRO A 100 -0.01 -6.23 8.95
C PRO A 100 -1.15 -6.63 8.02
N GLN A 101 -0.84 -7.47 7.04
CA GLN A 101 -1.80 -7.86 6.01
C GLN A 101 -2.01 -9.38 6.01
N LYS A 102 -3.27 -9.79 5.95
CA LYS A 102 -3.66 -11.20 5.83
C LYS A 102 -3.08 -11.83 4.56
N LYS A 103 -2.82 -13.14 4.60
CA LYS A 103 -2.04 -13.79 3.55
C LYS A 103 -2.83 -13.82 2.24
N ASP A 104 -4.11 -14.15 2.33
CA ASP A 104 -4.95 -14.35 1.14
C ASP A 104 -5.17 -13.02 0.42
N ILE A 105 -5.43 -11.92 1.14
CA ILE A 105 -5.48 -10.60 0.51
C ILE A 105 -4.14 -10.21 -0.15
N ASN A 106 -3.00 -10.38 0.54
CA ASN A 106 -1.69 -9.99 0.00
C ASN A 106 -1.25 -10.82 -1.22
N ALA A 107 -1.63 -12.10 -1.27
CA ALA A 107 -1.23 -13.00 -2.34
C ALA A 107 -2.24 -13.06 -3.51
N GLU A 108 -3.52 -12.81 -3.24
CA GLU A 108 -4.63 -12.99 -4.18
C GLU A 108 -5.21 -11.63 -4.59
N ILE A 109 -6.31 -11.21 -3.96
CA ILE A 109 -7.15 -10.09 -4.42
C ILE A 109 -6.41 -8.77 -4.52
N TRP A 110 -5.58 -8.43 -3.53
CA TRP A 110 -4.82 -7.18 -3.57
C TRP A 110 -3.80 -7.21 -4.70
N ASN A 111 -3.13 -8.34 -4.92
CA ASN A 111 -2.21 -8.52 -6.03
C ASN A 111 -2.91 -8.47 -7.40
N GLU A 112 -4.15 -8.95 -7.54
CA GLU A 112 -4.95 -8.74 -8.77
C GLU A 112 -5.24 -7.26 -9.02
N ILE A 113 -5.61 -6.53 -7.98
CA ILE A 113 -5.86 -5.09 -8.04
C ILE A 113 -4.56 -4.33 -8.40
N GLU A 114 -3.41 -4.76 -7.88
CA GLU A 114 -2.09 -4.21 -8.23
C GLU A 114 -1.66 -4.58 -9.66
N GLN A 115 -2.07 -5.73 -10.20
CA GLN A 115 -1.89 -6.01 -11.62
C GLN A 115 -2.76 -5.09 -12.48
N ARG A 116 -3.98 -4.81 -12.02
CA ARG A 116 -4.92 -3.92 -12.69
C ARG A 116 -4.44 -2.47 -12.76
N GLU A 117 -3.85 -1.92 -11.69
CA GLU A 117 -3.27 -0.56 -11.74
C GLU A 117 -2.16 -0.48 -12.80
N ARG A 118 -1.28 -1.49 -12.90
CA ARG A 118 -0.19 -1.48 -13.87
C ARG A 118 -0.71 -1.58 -15.30
N TYR A 119 -1.72 -2.42 -15.54
CA TYR A 119 -2.40 -2.49 -16.83
C TYR A 119 -3.02 -1.13 -17.21
N LEU A 120 -3.73 -0.49 -16.28
CA LEU A 120 -4.39 0.79 -16.52
C LEU A 120 -3.38 1.91 -16.78
N ALA A 121 -2.26 1.95 -16.06
CA ALA A 121 -1.18 2.89 -16.30
C ALA A 121 -0.59 2.72 -17.70
N LYS A 122 -0.35 1.49 -18.15
CA LYS A 122 0.10 1.21 -19.53
C LYS A 122 -0.93 1.66 -20.57
N LYS A 123 -2.21 1.37 -20.35
CA LYS A 123 -3.30 1.75 -21.26
C LYS A 123 -3.49 3.26 -21.37
N ASN A 124 -3.41 3.99 -20.25
CA ASN A 124 -3.68 5.43 -20.17
C ASN A 124 -2.44 6.30 -20.25
N LYS A 125 -1.24 5.71 -20.46
CA LYS A 125 0.11 6.32 -20.39
C LYS A 125 0.54 6.74 -18.99
N GLU A 126 -0.39 7.16 -18.15
CA GLU A 126 -0.19 7.47 -16.74
C GLU A 126 -1.41 7.11 -15.89
N LEU A 127 -1.18 6.91 -14.60
CA LEU A 127 -2.21 6.66 -13.61
C LEU A 127 -1.81 7.27 -12.26
N GLU A 128 -2.70 8.04 -11.66
CA GLU A 128 -2.61 8.45 -10.26
C GLU A 128 -3.22 7.36 -9.39
N VAL A 129 -2.53 6.99 -8.32
CA VAL A 129 -2.98 5.98 -7.37
C VAL A 129 -3.00 6.56 -5.97
N LEU A 130 -4.12 6.39 -5.28
CA LEU A 130 -4.26 6.67 -3.86
C LEU A 130 -4.68 5.38 -3.15
N ASN A 131 -3.81 4.91 -2.24
CA ASN A 131 -4.12 3.81 -1.34
C ASN A 131 -4.50 4.39 0.02
N LEU A 132 -5.64 4.01 0.57
CA LEU A 132 -6.03 4.30 1.94
C LEU A 132 -5.99 3.01 2.76
N VAL A 133 -5.51 3.13 3.99
CA VAL A 133 -5.47 2.05 4.95
C VAL A 133 -6.38 2.45 6.11
N LEU A 134 -7.46 1.70 6.28
CA LEU A 134 -8.49 2.01 7.25
C LEU A 134 -8.29 1.15 8.50
N TYR A 135 -8.44 1.78 9.66
CA TYR A 135 -8.32 1.17 10.97
C TYR A 135 -9.65 1.33 11.71
N ASP A 136 -10.01 0.33 12.53
CA ASP A 136 -11.13 0.46 13.47
C ASP A 136 -10.75 1.40 14.61
N ASP A 137 -11.73 1.94 15.35
CA ASP A 137 -11.49 2.83 16.50
C ASP A 137 -10.59 2.20 17.57
N LYS A 138 -10.69 0.88 17.73
CA LYS A 138 -9.88 0.07 18.65
C LYS A 138 -9.27 -1.11 17.89
N PRO A 139 -8.25 -0.88 17.06
CA PRO A 139 -7.72 -1.92 16.20
C PRO A 139 -6.96 -2.94 17.05
N LYS A 140 -7.03 -4.22 16.64
CA LYS A 140 -6.10 -5.23 17.15
C LYS A 140 -4.67 -4.85 16.78
N ARG A 141 -3.69 -5.36 17.54
CA ARG A 141 -2.29 -5.00 17.36
C ARG A 141 -1.39 -6.23 17.41
N ILE A 142 -0.32 -6.22 16.61
CA ILE A 142 0.77 -7.19 16.71
C ILE A 142 1.84 -6.66 17.67
N LYS A 143 3.01 -7.32 17.72
CA LYS A 143 4.17 -6.88 18.52
C LYS A 143 4.54 -5.43 18.20
N ASN A 144 5.26 -4.79 19.13
CA ASN A 144 5.62 -3.37 19.05
C ASN A 144 4.40 -2.43 18.91
N ASN A 145 3.20 -2.92 19.28
CA ASN A 145 1.94 -2.18 19.26
C ASN A 145 1.52 -1.71 17.86
N ILE A 146 1.92 -2.41 16.80
CA ILE A 146 1.55 -2.06 15.42
C ILE A 146 0.09 -2.41 15.18
N ALA A 147 -0.70 -1.43 14.75
CA ALA A 147 -2.12 -1.63 14.47
C ALA A 147 -2.34 -2.47 13.22
N ILE A 148 -3.34 -3.35 13.29
CA ILE A 148 -3.82 -4.16 12.17
C ILE A 148 -4.94 -3.37 11.47
N PRO A 149 -4.79 -3.04 10.18
CA PRO A 149 -5.85 -2.42 9.39
C PRO A 149 -7.08 -3.32 9.27
N SER A 150 -8.27 -2.74 9.18
CA SER A 150 -9.50 -3.47 8.89
C SER A 150 -9.83 -3.51 7.40
N PHE A 151 -9.49 -2.47 6.64
CA PHE A 151 -9.68 -2.43 5.18
C PHE A 151 -8.54 -1.73 4.45
N TYR A 152 -8.41 -2.08 3.18
CA TYR A 152 -7.60 -1.35 2.21
C TYR A 152 -8.50 -0.79 1.12
N VAL A 153 -8.29 0.47 0.77
CA VAL A 153 -8.95 1.11 -0.37
C VAL A 153 -7.89 1.47 -1.40
N LYS A 154 -8.15 1.18 -2.67
CA LYS A 154 -7.31 1.65 -3.78
C LYS A 154 -8.16 2.45 -4.75
N ILE A 155 -7.71 3.67 -5.05
CA ILE A 155 -8.35 4.60 -5.98
C ILE A 155 -7.40 4.79 -7.15
N LEU A 156 -7.86 4.45 -8.34
CA LEU A 156 -7.11 4.56 -9.59
C LEU A 156 -7.71 5.67 -10.43
N LYS A 157 -6.94 6.68 -10.80
CA LYS A 157 -7.43 7.84 -11.54
C LYS A 157 -6.56 8.14 -12.76
N ALA A 158 -7.21 8.38 -13.89
CA ALA A 158 -6.64 8.97 -15.10
C ALA A 158 -7.56 10.11 -15.58
N LYS A 159 -7.16 10.86 -16.61
CA LYS A 159 -7.82 12.10 -17.05
C LYS A 159 -9.37 12.04 -17.09
N ASN A 160 -9.95 10.97 -17.63
CA ASN A 160 -11.40 10.78 -17.77
C ASN A 160 -11.86 9.41 -17.23
N PHE A 161 -11.15 8.87 -16.24
CA PHE A 161 -11.39 7.52 -15.76
C PHE A 161 -11.08 7.42 -14.27
N SER A 162 -11.96 6.73 -13.54
CA SER A 162 -11.68 6.31 -12.16
C SER A 162 -12.17 4.89 -11.92
N GLU A 163 -11.42 4.12 -11.14
CA GLU A 163 -11.77 2.78 -10.70
C GLU A 163 -11.30 2.58 -9.26
N CYS A 164 -12.20 2.17 -8.37
CA CYS A 164 -11.96 2.09 -6.94
C CYS A 164 -12.32 0.72 -6.38
N TYR A 165 -11.57 0.30 -5.37
CA TYR A 165 -11.75 -0.96 -4.68
C TYR A 165 -11.68 -0.77 -3.17
N LYS A 166 -12.46 -1.56 -2.42
CA LYS A 166 -12.34 -1.68 -0.97
C LYS A 166 -12.32 -3.16 -0.58
N VAL A 167 -11.25 -3.58 0.08
CA VAL A 167 -11.03 -4.99 0.44
C VAL A 167 -10.83 -5.11 1.95
N PRO A 168 -11.56 -5.99 2.66
CA PRO A 168 -11.32 -6.24 4.08
C PRO A 168 -10.01 -7.00 4.28
N ASN A 169 -9.29 -6.68 5.36
CA ASN A 169 -8.05 -7.37 5.75
C ASN A 169 -8.38 -8.72 6.42
N ASN A 170 -8.90 -9.65 5.64
CA ASN A 170 -9.33 -10.97 6.10
C ASN A 170 -8.72 -12.09 5.23
N ASP A 171 -9.02 -13.34 5.58
CA ASP A 171 -8.70 -14.54 4.81
C ASP A 171 -9.96 -15.09 4.10
N ASN A 172 -9.79 -16.11 3.25
CA ASN A 172 -10.83 -16.82 2.48
C ASN A 172 -11.40 -16.09 1.27
N PHE A 173 -10.53 -15.59 0.38
CA PHE A 173 -10.95 -14.92 -0.84
C PHE A 173 -10.97 -15.77 -2.12
N ALA A 174 -10.67 -17.07 -2.02
CA ALA A 174 -10.51 -17.98 -3.17
C ALA A 174 -11.69 -18.04 -4.17
N ARG A 175 -12.89 -17.58 -3.80
CA ARG A 175 -14.09 -17.56 -4.68
C ARG A 175 -14.41 -16.18 -5.26
N PHE A 176 -13.68 -15.14 -4.84
CA PHE A 176 -13.92 -13.77 -5.25
C PHE A 176 -12.89 -13.35 -6.28
N ASP A 177 -13.26 -12.39 -7.13
CA ASP A 177 -12.33 -11.66 -7.98
C ASP A 177 -12.27 -10.19 -7.54
N ARG A 178 -11.36 -9.42 -8.13
CA ARG A 178 -11.30 -7.97 -7.87
C ARG A 178 -12.63 -7.23 -8.11
N ASN A 179 -13.50 -7.68 -9.02
CA ASN A 179 -14.72 -6.96 -9.38
C ASN A 179 -15.75 -7.00 -8.24
N TYR A 180 -15.77 -8.07 -7.45
CA TYR A 180 -16.59 -8.16 -6.24
C TYR A 180 -16.32 -7.02 -5.25
N PHE A 181 -15.08 -6.52 -5.21
CA PHE A 181 -14.64 -5.46 -4.30
C PHE A 181 -14.68 -4.05 -4.91
N LYS A 182 -15.28 -3.88 -6.09
CA LYS A 182 -15.43 -2.56 -6.71
C LYS A 182 -16.33 -1.66 -5.89
N GLU A 183 -15.95 -0.40 -5.80
CA GLU A 183 -16.68 0.64 -5.09
C GLU A 183 -16.91 1.86 -5.98
N ASP A 184 -17.93 2.65 -5.64
CA ASP A 184 -18.11 3.97 -6.24
C ASP A 184 -16.99 4.91 -5.77
N CYS A 185 -16.21 5.40 -6.72
CA CYS A 185 -15.10 6.31 -6.46
C CYS A 185 -15.53 7.65 -5.84
N LYS A 186 -16.79 8.09 -6.03
CA LYS A 186 -17.29 9.35 -5.44
C LYS A 186 -17.19 9.36 -3.91
N LYS A 187 -17.24 8.18 -3.27
CA LYS A 187 -17.03 8.02 -1.82
C LYS A 187 -15.66 8.51 -1.33
N TYR A 188 -14.69 8.68 -2.23
CA TYR A 188 -13.30 8.97 -1.87
C TYR A 188 -12.67 10.17 -2.59
N ILE A 189 -13.36 10.77 -3.56
CA ILE A 189 -12.78 11.81 -4.44
C ILE A 189 -13.39 13.19 -4.18
N ASP A 190 -14.50 13.26 -3.45
CA ASP A 190 -15.17 14.51 -3.04
C ASP A 190 -14.54 15.12 -1.76
#